data_AF-A0A9D9MC81-F1
#
_entry.id   AF-A0A9D9MC81-F1
#
_cell.length_a   1.000
_cell.length_b   1.000
_cell.length_c   1.000
_cell.angle_alpha   90.00
_cell.angle_beta   90.00
_cell.angle_gamma   90.00
#
_symmetry.space_group_name_H-M   'P 1'
#
loop_
_entity.id
_entity.type
_entity.pdbx_description
1 polymer ?
#
loop_
_entity_poly.entity_id
_entity_poly.type
_entity_poly.pdbx_seq_one_letter_code
_entity_poly.pdbx_strand_id
1 'polypeptide(L)'
;MADKKIQKELVERFCRYVQIETTSDENVKDRCPTTAGQLTLINLVAEELEALGVKEVSVDENGYLRAFIPGNVPRKKVFGFISHADTSPEVSGKNVKPLIHKKYDGKPIKLAKDLVLSPSE
;
A
#
# COMPACT_ATOMS: atom_id res chain seq x y z
N MET A 1 1.49 13.16 -21.72
CA MET A 1 1.94 14.06 -20.62
C MET A 1 1.25 13.72 -19.30
N ALA A 2 -0.06 13.45 -19.29
CA ALA A 2 -0.79 12.98 -18.10
C ALA A 2 -0.25 11.65 -17.52
N ASP A 3 0.10 10.68 -18.37
CA ASP A 3 0.59 9.37 -17.88
C ASP A 3 1.88 9.45 -17.06
N LYS A 4 2.82 10.32 -17.46
CA LYS A 4 4.07 10.52 -16.70
C LYS A 4 3.81 11.18 -15.34
N LYS A 5 2.77 12.04 -15.25
CA LYS A 5 2.36 12.67 -14.00
C LYS A 5 1.72 11.64 -13.06
N ILE A 6 0.79 10.83 -13.59
CA ILE A 6 0.15 9.75 -12.85
C ILE A 6 1.20 8.74 -12.37
N GLN A 7 2.13 8.32 -13.24
CA GLN A 7 3.21 7.41 -12.86
C GLN A 7 4.06 7.98 -11.72
N LYS A 8 4.42 9.26 -11.78
CA LYS A 8 5.19 9.91 -10.72
C LYS A 8 4.44 9.89 -9.39
N GLU A 9 3.18 10.30 -9.39
CA GLU A 9 2.35 10.34 -8.18
C GLU A 9 2.16 8.93 -7.58
N LEU A 10 1.89 7.92 -8.42
CA LEU A 10 1.74 6.54 -7.98
C LEU A 10 3.02 6.00 -7.35
N VAL A 11 4.18 6.26 -7.95
CA VAL A 11 5.48 5.84 -7.42
C VAL A 11 5.77 6.54 -6.10
N GLU A 12 5.52 7.85 -6.00
CA GLU A 12 5.72 8.61 -4.75
C GLU A 12 4.79 8.09 -3.63
N ARG A 13 3.52 7.83 -3.93
CA ARG A 13 2.55 7.27 -2.99
C ARG A 13 2.94 5.88 -2.53
N PHE A 14 3.28 4.98 -3.46
CA PHE A 14 3.76 3.64 -3.14
C PHE A 14 5.02 3.67 -2.29
N CYS A 15 6.02 4.48 -2.67
CA CYS A 15 7.28 4.59 -1.91
C CYS A 15 7.09 5.19 -0.51
N ARG A 16 6.07 6.03 -0.27
CA ARG A 16 5.70 6.47 1.09
C ARG A 16 5.11 5.32 1.90
N TYR A 17 4.15 4.58 1.33
CA TYR A 17 3.46 3.51 2.06
C TYR A 17 4.39 2.38 2.47
N VAL A 18 5.29 1.94 1.59
CA VAL A 18 6.22 0.84 1.90
C VAL A 18 7.23 1.17 3.01
N GLN A 19 7.38 2.44 3.37
CA GLN A 19 8.26 2.86 4.48
C GLN A 19 7.56 2.82 5.84
N ILE A 20 6.23 2.63 5.85
CA ILE A 20 5.46 2.44 7.08
C ILE A 20 5.53 0.96 7.44
N GLU A 21 6.05 0.65 8.63
CA GLU A 21 6.11 -0.73 9.11
C GLU A 21 4.69 -1.21 9.44
N THR A 22 4.10 -2.03 8.56
CA THR A 22 2.75 -2.58 8.74
C THR A 22 2.73 -4.09 8.98
N THR A 23 3.87 -4.69 9.28
CA THR A 23 3.99 -6.14 9.48
C THR A 23 2.99 -6.63 10.52
N SER A 24 2.24 -7.68 10.20
CA SER A 24 1.29 -8.30 11.12
C SER A 24 2.01 -9.12 12.21
N ASP A 25 1.33 -9.39 13.32
CA ASP A 25 1.88 -10.17 14.44
C ASP A 25 0.93 -11.32 14.72
N GLU A 26 1.34 -12.53 14.33
CA GLU A 26 0.55 -13.74 14.45
C GLU A 26 0.31 -14.16 15.90
N ASN A 27 1.08 -13.64 16.86
CA ASN A 27 0.93 -13.95 18.29
C ASN A 27 -0.19 -13.15 18.94
N VAL A 28 -0.61 -12.04 18.33
CA VAL A 28 -1.71 -11.21 18.82
C VAL A 28 -3.04 -11.84 18.40
N LYS A 29 -3.88 -12.18 19.38
CA LYS A 29 -5.17 -12.87 19.16
C LYS A 29 -6.40 -12.11 19.67
N ASP A 30 -6.18 -11.05 20.43
CA ASP A 30 -7.21 -10.32 21.18
C ASP A 30 -7.61 -8.98 20.54
N ARG A 31 -6.93 -8.57 19.45
CA ARG A 31 -7.24 -7.33 18.73
C ARG A 31 -7.00 -7.43 17.23
N CYS A 32 -7.72 -6.61 16.49
CA CYS A 32 -7.53 -6.34 15.06
C CYS A 32 -7.52 -4.82 14.87
N PRO A 33 -6.56 -4.24 14.14
CA PRO A 33 -5.35 -4.86 13.58
C PRO A 33 -4.37 -5.32 14.67
N THR A 34 -3.50 -6.28 14.34
CA THR A 34 -2.55 -6.85 15.30
C THR A 34 -1.45 -5.88 15.71
N THR A 35 -1.04 -4.98 14.80
CA THR A 35 0.03 -3.99 15.02
C THR A 35 -0.44 -2.56 14.73
N ALA A 36 0.08 -1.58 15.49
CA ALA A 36 -0.32 -0.18 15.36
C ALA A 36 0.07 0.45 14.00
N GLY A 37 1.10 -0.09 13.35
CA GLY A 37 1.53 0.36 12.04
C GLY A 37 0.48 0.15 10.95
N GLN A 38 -0.31 -0.94 11.04
CA GLN A 38 -1.45 -1.18 10.15
C GLN A 38 -2.45 -0.02 10.23
N LEU A 39 -2.84 0.38 11.45
CA LEU A 39 -3.72 1.54 11.67
C LEU A 39 -3.12 2.85 11.18
N THR A 40 -1.79 3.01 11.29
CA THR A 40 -1.09 4.19 10.78
C THR A 40 -1.26 4.33 9.26
N LEU A 41 -1.06 3.25 8.50
CA LEU A 41 -1.28 3.27 7.05
C LEU A 41 -2.77 3.45 6.71
N ILE A 42 -3.67 2.75 7.41
CA ILE A 42 -5.12 2.86 7.20
C ILE A 42 -5.61 4.30 7.36
N ASN A 43 -5.22 4.98 8.44
CA ASN A 43 -5.62 6.36 8.70
C ASN A 43 -5.02 7.34 7.67
N LEU A 44 -3.76 7.14 7.28
CA LEU A 44 -3.16 7.93 6.19
C LEU A 44 -3.95 7.80 4.89
N VAL A 45 -4.36 6.58 4.52
CA VAL A 45 -5.15 6.35 3.29
C VAL A 45 -6.56 6.96 3.43
N ALA A 46 -7.16 6.90 4.63
CA ALA A 46 -8.44 7.56 4.90
C ALA A 46 -8.36 9.08 4.65
N GLU A 47 -7.35 9.74 5.23
CA GLU A 47 -7.08 11.17 5.03
C GLU A 47 -6.86 11.51 3.54
N GLU A 48 -6.12 10.66 2.81
CA GLU A 48 -5.89 10.86 1.38
C GLU A 48 -7.16 10.70 0.54
N LEU A 49 -8.06 9.78 0.89
CA LEU A 49 -9.36 9.62 0.24
C LEU A 49 -10.27 10.83 0.48
N GLU A 50 -10.32 11.32 1.72
CA GLU A 50 -11.06 12.53 2.08
C GLU A 50 -10.52 13.76 1.33
N ALA A 51 -9.19 13.92 1.26
CA ALA A 51 -8.55 15.00 0.52
C ALA A 51 -8.84 14.95 -1.00
N LEU A 52 -9.09 13.75 -1.54
CA LEU A 52 -9.52 13.55 -2.93
C LEU A 52 -11.02 13.80 -3.15
N GLY A 53 -11.77 14.10 -2.08
CA GLY A 53 -13.22 14.35 -2.13
C GLY A 53 -14.06 13.07 -2.22
N VAL A 54 -13.49 11.91 -1.86
CA VAL A 54 -14.24 10.66 -1.76
C VAL A 54 -15.23 10.76 -0.60
N LYS A 55 -16.44 10.24 -0.80
CA LYS A 55 -17.51 10.29 0.21
C LYS A 55 -17.54 9.01 1.03
N GLU A 56 -18.17 9.10 2.20
CA GLU A 56 -18.42 7.94 3.08
C GLU A 56 -17.13 7.20 3.47
N VAL A 57 -16.04 7.93 3.65
CA VAL A 57 -14.79 7.40 4.20
C VAL A 57 -15.02 7.09 5.68
N SER A 58 -14.74 5.86 6.09
CA SER A 58 -14.87 5.42 7.48
C SER A 58 -13.86 4.33 7.79
N VAL A 59 -13.33 4.36 9.01
CA VAL A 59 -12.50 3.32 9.60
C VAL A 59 -13.24 2.80 10.82
N ASP A 60 -13.52 1.50 10.89
CA ASP A 60 -14.14 0.91 12.07
C ASP A 60 -13.12 0.53 13.15
N GLU A 61 -13.62 0.10 14.31
CA GLU A 61 -12.83 -0.32 15.47
C GLU A 61 -11.82 -1.44 15.19
N ASN A 62 -12.05 -2.23 14.12
CA ASN A 62 -11.16 -3.32 13.72
C ASN A 62 -10.17 -2.91 12.62
N GLY A 63 -10.13 -1.62 12.26
CA GLY A 63 -9.22 -1.07 11.26
C GLY A 63 -9.67 -1.31 9.82
N TYR A 64 -10.93 -1.64 9.54
CA TYR A 64 -11.40 -1.75 8.16
C TYR A 64 -11.75 -0.38 7.60
N LEU A 65 -10.96 0.08 6.63
CA LEU A 65 -11.26 1.27 5.83
C LEU A 65 -12.29 0.94 4.75
N ARG A 66 -13.38 1.68 4.73
CA ARG A 66 -14.39 1.67 3.67
C ARG A 66 -14.55 3.07 3.11
N ALA A 67 -14.77 3.17 1.80
CA ALA A 67 -15.06 4.41 1.11
C ALA A 67 -15.99 4.13 -0.08
N PHE A 68 -16.81 5.11 -0.46
CA PHE A 68 -17.77 4.97 -1.55
C PHE A 68 -17.57 6.04 -2.61
N ILE A 69 -17.44 5.60 -3.87
CA ILE A 69 -17.39 6.48 -5.03
C ILE A 69 -18.70 6.30 -5.81
N PRO A 70 -19.57 7.33 -5.89
CA PRO A 70 -20.81 7.25 -6.65
C PRO A 70 -20.56 6.94 -8.12
N GLY A 71 -21.37 6.04 -8.68
CA GLY A 71 -21.32 5.74 -10.11
C GLY A 71 -21.66 6.97 -10.97
N ASN A 72 -20.96 7.12 -12.09
CA ASN A 72 -21.18 8.20 -13.07
C ASN A 72 -22.09 7.77 -14.25
N VAL A 73 -22.61 6.55 -14.24
CA VAL A 73 -23.49 5.99 -15.29
C VAL A 73 -24.68 5.28 -14.63
N PRO A 74 -25.92 5.53 -15.08
CA PRO A 74 -27.11 4.92 -14.49
C PRO A 74 -27.16 3.40 -14.73
N ARG A 75 -27.77 2.68 -13.77
CA ARG A 75 -28.11 1.24 -13.85
C ARG A 75 -26.90 0.33 -14.14
N LYS A 76 -25.73 0.66 -13.58
CA LYS A 76 -24.56 -0.23 -13.61
C LYS A 76 -24.44 -1.03 -12.31
N LYS A 77 -23.80 -2.20 -12.42
CA LYS A 77 -23.51 -3.05 -11.26
C LYS A 77 -22.46 -2.36 -10.39
N VAL A 78 -22.64 -2.45 -9.07
CA VAL A 78 -21.63 -2.05 -8.09
C VAL A 78 -20.55 -3.13 -8.04
N PHE A 79 -19.30 -2.72 -7.91
CA PHE A 79 -18.16 -3.60 -7.69
C PHE A 79 -17.21 -2.95 -6.68
N GLY A 80 -16.39 -3.75 -6.00
CA GLY A 80 -15.46 -3.29 -4.98
C GLY A 80 -14.01 -3.59 -5.38
N PHE A 81 -13.11 -2.73 -4.93
CA PHE A 81 -11.68 -3.02 -4.89
C PHE A 81 -11.29 -3.26 -3.44
N ILE A 82 -10.51 -4.31 -3.19
CA ILE A 82 -10.06 -4.70 -1.86
C ILE A 82 -8.54 -4.83 -1.90
N SER A 83 -7.91 -4.36 -0.84
CA SER A 83 -6.49 -4.56 -0.56
C SER A 83 -6.32 -4.76 0.95
N HIS A 84 -5.18 -5.28 1.37
CA HIS A 84 -4.81 -5.42 2.78
C HIS A 84 -3.69 -4.43 3.12
N ALA A 85 -3.61 -4.00 4.38
CA ALA A 85 -2.67 -2.97 4.81
C ALA A 85 -1.36 -3.56 5.37
N ASP A 86 -1.35 -4.84 5.73
CA ASP A 86 -0.24 -5.48 6.42
C ASP A 86 0.79 -6.10 5.46
N THR A 87 1.97 -6.38 6.01
CA THR A 87 3.04 -7.14 5.34
C THR A 87 3.31 -8.44 6.09
N SER A 88 3.83 -9.45 5.38
CA SER A 88 4.13 -10.76 5.95
C SER A 88 5.17 -10.69 7.08
N PRO A 89 5.02 -11.47 8.17
CA PRO A 89 6.02 -11.57 9.24
C PRO A 89 7.29 -12.33 8.82
N GLU A 90 7.29 -13.02 7.67
CA GLU A 90 8.44 -13.79 7.19
C GLU A 90 9.68 -12.93 6.90
N VAL A 91 9.48 -11.66 6.52
CA VAL A 91 10.55 -10.69 6.30
C VAL A 91 10.16 -9.38 6.95
N SER A 92 11.10 -8.75 7.66
CA SER A 92 10.83 -7.49 8.35
C SER A 92 10.42 -6.38 7.37
N GLY A 93 9.23 -5.80 7.59
CA GLY A 93 8.76 -4.58 6.93
C GLY A 93 9.32 -3.29 7.56
N LYS A 94 10.28 -3.39 8.47
CA LYS A 94 10.85 -2.25 9.19
C LYS A 94 11.95 -1.56 8.39
N ASN A 95 11.97 -0.23 8.42
CA ASN A 95 13.03 0.59 7.81
C ASN A 95 13.30 0.26 6.33
N VAL A 96 12.25 -0.07 5.58
CA VAL A 96 12.33 -0.37 4.16
C VAL A 96 12.89 0.83 3.41
N LYS A 97 13.86 0.59 2.52
CA LYS A 97 14.48 1.61 1.66
C LYS A 97 14.21 1.25 0.21
N PRO A 98 13.13 1.78 -0.41
CA PRO A 98 12.78 1.43 -1.78
C PRO A 98 13.89 1.87 -2.75
N LEU A 99 14.32 0.96 -3.62
CA LEU A 99 15.30 1.21 -4.68
C LEU A 99 14.57 1.27 -6.03
N ILE A 100 14.65 2.42 -6.71
CA ILE A 100 13.95 2.63 -7.98
C ILE A 100 14.92 2.49 -9.14
N HIS A 101 14.82 1.38 -9.87
CA HIS A 101 15.60 1.13 -11.09
C HIS A 101 14.83 1.63 -12.31
N LYS A 102 15.20 2.82 -12.81
CA LYS A 102 14.60 3.38 -14.04
C LYS A 102 15.26 2.78 -15.27
N LYS A 103 14.46 2.51 -16.32
CA LYS A 103 14.94 1.95 -17.59
C LYS A 103 15.81 0.71 -17.38
N TYR A 104 15.30 -0.22 -16.57
CA TYR A 104 15.98 -1.47 -16.28
C TYR A 104 16.43 -2.18 -17.57
N ASP A 105 17.69 -2.59 -17.62
CA ASP A 105 18.35 -3.10 -18.83
C ASP A 105 18.38 -4.64 -18.90
N GLY A 106 17.67 -5.32 -17.98
CA GLY A 106 17.61 -6.78 -17.91
C GLY A 106 18.84 -7.42 -17.27
N LYS A 107 19.79 -6.65 -16.72
CA LYS A 107 20.97 -7.19 -16.04
C LYS A 107 20.72 -7.46 -14.55
N PRO A 108 21.52 -8.29 -13.88
CA PRO A 108 21.34 -8.56 -12.45
C PRO A 108 21.34 -7.27 -11.59
N ILE A 109 20.41 -7.21 -10.64
CA ILE A 109 20.27 -6.09 -9.69
C ILE A 109 20.95 -6.46 -8.38
N LYS A 110 21.93 -5.67 -7.95
CA LYS A 110 22.54 -5.80 -6.63
C LYS A 110 21.65 -5.14 -5.57
N LEU A 111 21.26 -5.92 -4.56
CA LEU A 111 20.51 -5.48 -3.40
C LEU A 111 21.47 -5.29 -2.20
N ALA A 112 20.92 -4.98 -1.03
CA ALA A 112 21.71 -4.93 0.21
C ALA A 112 22.26 -6.32 0.58
N LYS A 113 23.34 -6.34 1.38
CA LYS A 113 23.96 -7.58 1.92
C LYS A 113 24.41 -8.58 0.84
N ASP A 114 24.96 -8.07 -0.26
CA ASP A 114 25.50 -8.87 -1.38
C ASP A 114 24.50 -9.78 -2.10
N LEU A 115 23.20 -9.57 -1.88
CA LEU A 115 22.14 -10.25 -2.61
C LEU A 115 22.05 -9.74 -4.05
N VAL A 116 21.84 -10.66 -4.99
CA VAL A 116 21.66 -10.35 -6.41
C VAL A 116 20.33 -10.92 -6.88
N LEU A 117 19.50 -10.06 -7.48
CA LEU A 117 18.29 -10.47 -8.19
C LEU A 117 18.66 -10.62 -9.67
N SER A 118 18.75 -11.85 -10.16
CA SER A 118 19.08 -12.15 -11.57
C SER A 118 17.83 -12.60 -12.32
N PRO A 119 17.51 -12.06 -13.52
CA PRO A 119 16.39 -12.55 -14.33
C PRO A 119 16.55 -13.99 -14.85
N SER A 120 17.76 -14.55 -14.79
CA SER A 120 18.07 -15.91 -15.22
C SER A 120 17.83 -16.98 -14.15
N GLU A 121 17.48 -16.56 -12.93
CA GLU A 121 17.24 -17.38 -11.75
C GLU A 121 15.85 -17.07 -11.19
#